data_AF-A0A961FUZ2-F1
#
_entry.id   AF-A0A961FUZ2-F1
#
_cell.length_a   1.000
_cell.length_b   1.000
_cell.length_c   1.000
_cell.angle_alpha   90.00
_cell.angle_beta   90.00
_cell.angle_gamma   90.00
#
_symmetry.space_group_name_H-M   'P 1'
#
loop_
_entity.id
_entity.type
_entity.pdbx_description
1 polymer ?
#
loop_
_entity_poly.entity_id
_entity_poly.type
_entity_poly.pdbx_seq_one_letter_code
_entity_poly.pdbx_strand_id
1 'polypeptide(L)'
;GIIAAIAVPQIGKINETAKDSKNRRNAQQLASVASAAAAAGLDFVAQESASDGDDASAVITAIVTGGTPSDGPFSGTFFGVPNLSGTDQGYADDYLEITNGMLVYIGADSAVAGGSGGSSTP
;
A
#
# COMPACT_ATOMS: atom_id res chain seq x y z
N GLY A 1 41.46 12.32 -30.44
CA GLY A 1 40.61 11.27 -31.03
C GLY A 1 39.72 10.71 -29.94
N ILE A 2 38.47 10.40 -30.31
CA ILE A 2 37.47 9.58 -29.61
C ILE A 2 37.04 10.02 -28.20
N ILE A 3 35.98 10.84 -28.23
CA ILE A 3 34.79 10.88 -27.36
C ILE A 3 34.84 10.00 -26.10
N ALA A 4 34.79 10.72 -24.98
CA ALA A 4 34.37 10.31 -23.65
C ALA A 4 33.70 8.92 -23.54
N ALA A 5 34.37 8.01 -22.82
CA ALA A 5 33.72 6.90 -22.15
C ALA A 5 32.95 7.44 -20.94
N ILE A 6 31.84 8.14 -21.17
CA ILE A 6 30.87 8.36 -20.09
C ILE A 6 30.24 6.99 -19.86
N ALA A 7 30.70 6.32 -18.81
CA ALA A 7 30.07 5.14 -18.28
C ALA A 7 28.57 5.44 -18.07
N VAL A 8 27.70 4.83 -18.88
CA VAL A 8 26.28 4.76 -18.57
C VAL A 8 25.79 3.33 -18.75
N PRO A 9 25.98 2.47 -17.73
CA PRO A 9 25.18 1.27 -17.61
C PRO A 9 24.41 1.29 -16.28
N GLN A 10 23.60 2.32 -16.01
CA GLN A 10 22.66 2.28 -14.87
C GLN A 10 21.30 2.95 -15.08
N ILE A 11 20.96 3.48 -16.25
CA ILE A 11 19.61 4.06 -16.46
C ILE A 11 18.48 3.03 -16.31
N GLY A 12 18.73 1.75 -16.61
CA GLY A 12 17.73 0.68 -16.40
C GLY A 12 17.33 0.49 -14.94
N LYS A 13 18.29 0.48 -14.01
CA LYS A 13 18.04 0.28 -12.57
C LYS A 13 17.39 1.49 -11.90
N ILE A 14 17.63 2.70 -12.40
CA ILE A 14 17.06 3.92 -11.83
C ILE A 14 15.53 3.94 -11.97
N ASN A 15 15.00 3.47 -13.09
CA ASN A 15 13.56 3.48 -13.34
C ASN A 15 12.81 2.46 -12.47
N GLU A 16 13.43 1.31 -12.23
CA GLU A 16 12.87 0.25 -11.37
C GLU A 16 12.86 0.66 -9.89
N THR A 17 13.98 1.22 -9.40
CA THR A 17 14.08 1.77 -8.04
C THR A 17 13.13 2.96 -7.81
N ALA A 18 12.89 3.78 -8.85
CA ALA A 18 11.95 4.90 -8.78
C ALA A 18 10.49 4.42 -8.64
N LYS A 19 10.11 3.37 -9.39
CA LYS A 19 8.78 2.76 -9.27
C LYS A 19 8.57 2.10 -7.92
N ASP A 20 9.53 1.30 -7.46
CA ASP A 20 9.51 0.66 -6.14
C ASP A 20 9.39 1.71 -5.02
N SER A 21 10.15 2.80 -5.12
CA SER A 21 10.05 3.90 -4.15
C SER A 21 8.70 4.63 -4.18
N LYS A 22 8.08 4.75 -5.35
CA LYS A 22 6.73 5.31 -5.49
C LYS A 22 5.69 4.40 -4.84
N ASN A 23 5.75 3.10 -5.13
CA ASN A 23 4.82 2.10 -4.61
C ASN A 23 4.86 2.04 -3.08
N ARG A 24 6.06 2.01 -2.50
CA ARG A 24 6.24 2.08 -1.04
C ARG A 24 5.69 3.35 -0.42
N ARG A 25 5.88 4.50 -1.06
CA ARG A 25 5.31 5.78 -0.59
C ARG A 25 3.78 5.74 -0.62
N ASN A 26 3.19 5.18 -1.68
CA ASN A 26 1.74 5.03 -1.79
C ASN A 26 1.19 4.12 -0.70
N ALA A 27 1.81 2.95 -0.49
CA ALA A 27 1.42 2.02 0.56
C ALA A 27 1.53 2.64 1.97
N GLN A 28 2.62 3.36 2.24
CA GLN A 28 2.76 4.09 3.52
C GLN A 28 1.68 5.16 3.70
N GLN A 29 1.32 5.89 2.64
CA GLN A 29 0.23 6.87 2.70
C GLN A 29 -1.11 6.19 2.98
N LEU A 30 -1.41 5.08 2.30
CA LEU A 30 -2.64 4.30 2.54
C LEU A 30 -2.72 3.79 3.97
N ALA A 31 -1.67 3.16 4.48
CA ALA A 31 -1.63 2.66 5.87
C ALA A 31 -1.77 3.79 6.90
N SER A 32 -1.13 4.93 6.65
CA SER A 32 -1.23 6.10 7.54
C SER A 32 -2.64 6.70 7.56
N VAL A 33 -3.30 6.80 6.39
CA VAL A 33 -4.68 7.28 6.30
C VAL A 33 -5.65 6.27 6.89
N ALA A 34 -5.46 4.97 6.64
CA ALA A 34 -6.27 3.90 7.23
C ALA A 34 -6.21 3.93 8.76
N SER A 35 -5.01 4.07 9.32
CA SER A 35 -4.81 4.16 10.77
C SER A 35 -5.45 5.43 11.37
N ALA A 36 -5.33 6.56 10.67
CA ALA A 36 -5.96 7.82 11.09
C ALA A 36 -7.49 7.74 11.02
N ALA A 37 -8.04 7.12 9.98
CA ALA A 37 -9.47 6.91 9.80
C ALA A 37 -10.01 5.96 10.89
N ALA A 38 -9.32 4.85 11.16
CA ALA A 38 -9.70 3.92 12.24
C ALA A 38 -9.72 4.63 13.61
N ALA A 39 -8.73 5.48 13.89
CA ALA A 39 -8.70 6.31 15.10
C ALA A 39 -9.83 7.37 15.14
N ALA A 40 -10.28 7.83 13.98
CA ALA A 40 -11.43 8.72 13.82
C ALA A 40 -12.79 8.00 13.93
N GLY A 41 -12.79 6.66 14.07
CA GLY A 41 -13.99 5.84 14.12
C GLY A 41 -14.50 5.36 12.77
N LEU A 42 -13.73 5.58 11.70
CA LEU A 42 -14.01 5.10 10.34
C LEU A 42 -13.00 4.01 9.97
N ASP A 43 -13.35 2.78 10.30
CA ASP A 43 -12.51 1.61 10.03
C ASP A 43 -12.88 0.97 8.69
N PHE A 44 -12.10 1.29 7.65
CA PHE A 44 -12.25 0.71 6.32
C PHE A 44 -12.02 -0.80 6.31
N VAL A 45 -11.16 -1.32 7.19
CA VAL A 45 -10.86 -2.75 7.26
C VAL A 45 -12.06 -3.47 7.86
N ALA A 46 -12.59 -2.98 8.98
CA ALA A 46 -13.79 -3.58 9.57
C ALA A 46 -15.02 -3.51 8.64
N GLN A 47 -15.10 -2.48 7.79
CA GLN A 47 -16.20 -2.32 6.83
C GLN A 47 -16.15 -3.37 5.70
N GLU A 48 -14.96 -3.66 5.17
CA GLU A 48 -14.77 -4.60 4.07
C GLU A 48 -14.57 -6.05 4.57
N SER A 49 -13.85 -6.29 5.67
CA SER A 49 -13.71 -7.62 6.29
C SER A 49 -15.05 -8.20 6.76
N ALA A 50 -16.06 -7.36 6.98
CA ALA A 50 -17.42 -7.80 7.28
C ALA A 50 -18.16 -8.38 6.06
N SER A 51 -17.68 -8.12 4.84
CA SER A 51 -18.41 -8.43 3.61
C SER A 51 -18.04 -9.78 2.99
N ASP A 52 -16.77 -10.20 2.89
CA ASP A 52 -16.41 -11.56 2.40
C ASP A 52 -14.88 -11.83 2.47
N GLY A 53 -14.28 -11.69 3.66
CA GLY A 53 -12.85 -12.01 3.90
C GLY A 53 -11.91 -10.80 3.88
N ASP A 54 -10.72 -10.96 4.46
CA ASP A 54 -9.69 -9.92 4.59
C ASP A 54 -9.06 -9.59 3.22
N ASP A 55 -9.83 -8.91 2.36
CA ASP A 55 -9.39 -8.53 1.02
C ASP A 55 -8.77 -7.13 1.05
N ALA A 56 -7.43 -7.08 1.19
CA ALA A 56 -6.67 -5.83 1.26
C ALA A 56 -6.91 -4.93 0.03
N SER A 57 -7.13 -5.52 -1.14
CA SER A 57 -7.48 -4.82 -2.37
C SER A 57 -8.84 -4.08 -2.27
N ALA A 58 -9.83 -4.67 -1.60
CA ALA A 58 -11.13 -4.03 -1.37
C ALA A 58 -10.99 -2.85 -0.39
N VAL A 59 -10.23 -3.04 0.69
CA VAL A 59 -9.90 -1.97 1.66
C VAL A 59 -9.17 -0.81 0.99
N ILE A 60 -8.18 -1.09 0.13
CA ILE A 60 -7.46 -0.07 -0.62
C ILE A 60 -8.42 0.72 -1.52
N THR A 61 -9.32 0.02 -2.22
CA THR A 61 -10.34 0.66 -3.07
C THR A 61 -11.27 1.57 -2.25
N ALA A 62 -11.66 1.13 -1.05
CA ALA A 62 -12.48 1.92 -0.13
C ALA A 62 -11.73 3.18 0.36
N ILE A 63 -10.43 3.07 0.69
CA ILE A 63 -9.59 4.21 1.09
C ILE A 63 -9.38 5.19 -0.08
N VAL A 64 -9.22 4.70 -1.30
CA VAL A 64 -9.05 5.56 -2.50
C VAL A 64 -10.36 6.29 -2.84
N THR A 65 -11.49 5.60 -2.70
CA THR A 65 -12.83 6.22 -2.81
C THR A 65 -13.02 7.27 -1.72
N GLY A 66 -12.51 6.97 -0.53
CA GLY A 66 -12.55 7.82 0.64
C GLY A 66 -13.86 7.69 1.41
N GLY A 67 -13.79 8.03 2.70
CA GLY A 67 -14.91 7.96 3.63
C GLY A 67 -14.93 9.17 4.54
N THR A 68 -16.12 9.48 5.04
CA THR A 68 -16.32 10.51 6.06
C THR A 68 -16.97 9.87 7.28
N PRO A 69 -16.38 10.00 8.48
CA PRO A 69 -17.02 9.54 9.70
C PRO A 69 -18.35 10.26 9.86
N SER A 70 -19.42 9.50 10.14
CA SER A 70 -20.75 10.05 10.41
C SER A 70 -20.85 10.65 11.81
N ASP A 71 -19.97 10.21 12.72
CA ASP A 71 -20.05 10.49 14.15
C ASP A 71 -18.66 10.72 14.76
N GLY A 72 -18.63 11.38 15.92
CA GLY A 72 -17.41 11.65 16.68
C GLY A 72 -16.74 13.00 16.36
N PRO A 73 -15.59 13.30 17.01
CA PRO A 73 -14.90 14.59 16.91
C PRO A 73 -14.32 14.88 15.52
N PHE A 74 -14.24 13.86 14.66
CA PHE A 74 -13.78 13.96 13.27
C PHE A 74 -14.93 13.83 12.26
N SER A 75 -16.19 13.91 12.71
CA SER A 75 -17.37 13.88 11.86
C SER A 75 -17.27 14.91 10.72
N GLY A 76 -17.49 14.46 9.49
CA GLY A 76 -17.39 15.29 8.28
C GLY A 76 -15.95 15.51 7.77
N THR A 77 -14.93 14.91 8.39
CA THR A 77 -13.56 14.94 7.88
C THR A 77 -13.39 13.87 6.80
N PHE A 78 -12.88 14.25 5.64
CA PHE A 78 -12.61 13.30 4.56
C PHE A 78 -11.29 12.57 4.81
N PHE A 79 -11.36 11.24 4.89
CA PHE A 79 -10.20 10.36 4.93
C PHE A 79 -10.15 9.55 3.65
N GLY A 80 -9.13 9.79 2.84
CA GLY A 80 -8.90 9.03 1.63
C GLY A 80 -7.68 9.52 0.88
N VAL A 81 -7.17 8.68 -0.02
CA VAL A 81 -6.07 9.02 -0.92
C VAL A 81 -6.62 9.06 -2.35
N PRO A 82 -7.26 10.17 -2.76
CA PRO A 82 -7.75 10.29 -4.11
C PRO A 82 -6.55 10.33 -5.07
N ASN A 83 -6.75 9.83 -6.30
CA ASN A 83 -5.76 9.82 -7.39
C ASN A 83 -4.76 8.63 -7.40
N LEU A 84 -5.08 7.49 -6.77
CA LEU A 84 -4.36 6.24 -7.00
C LEU A 84 -4.97 5.46 -8.18
N SER A 85 -4.17 5.19 -9.21
CA SER A 85 -4.60 4.34 -10.33
C SER A 85 -4.80 2.89 -9.87
N GLY A 86 -5.69 2.12 -10.50
CA GLY A 86 -5.90 0.71 -10.15
C GLY A 86 -4.62 -0.14 -10.22
N THR A 87 -3.70 0.22 -11.13
CA THR A 87 -2.37 -0.40 -11.20
C THR A 87 -1.49 -0.04 -10.00
N ASP A 88 -1.49 1.23 -9.57
CA ASP A 88 -0.76 1.67 -8.37
C ASP A 88 -1.36 1.07 -7.08
N GLN A 89 -2.66 0.76 -7.07
CA GLN A 89 -3.32 0.05 -5.97
C GLN A 89 -2.82 -1.38 -5.86
N GLY A 90 -2.80 -2.13 -6.97
CA GLY A 90 -2.24 -3.49 -6.99
C GLY A 90 -0.77 -3.54 -6.57
N TYR A 91 0.05 -2.58 -7.03
CA TYR A 91 1.45 -2.50 -6.58
C TYR A 91 1.62 -2.06 -5.12
N ALA A 92 0.63 -1.40 -4.53
CA ALA A 92 0.66 -1.03 -3.12
C ALA A 92 0.21 -2.20 -2.24
N ASP A 93 -0.72 -3.02 -2.73
CA ASP A 93 -1.22 -4.24 -2.09
C ASP A 93 -0.08 -5.20 -1.75
N ASP A 94 0.93 -5.32 -2.64
CA ASP A 94 2.15 -6.11 -2.40
C ASP A 94 2.95 -5.70 -1.14
N TYR A 95 2.73 -4.49 -0.61
CA TYR A 95 3.40 -3.95 0.58
C TYR A 95 2.44 -3.67 1.74
N LEU A 96 1.20 -4.18 1.66
CA LEU A 96 0.17 -3.96 2.66
C LEU A 96 -0.33 -5.31 3.17
N GLU A 97 -0.55 -5.39 4.48
CA GLU A 97 -1.10 -6.58 5.12
C GLU A 97 -2.16 -6.16 6.14
N ILE A 98 -3.27 -6.89 6.18
CA ILE A 98 -4.26 -6.71 7.23
C ILE A 98 -3.82 -7.53 8.44
N THR A 99 -3.48 -6.85 9.52
CA THR A 99 -3.06 -7.47 10.78
C THR A 99 -3.91 -6.93 11.92
N ASN A 100 -4.58 -7.83 12.66
CA ASN A 100 -5.50 -7.47 13.74
C ASN A 100 -6.61 -6.48 13.33
N GLY A 101 -7.12 -6.61 12.09
CA GLY A 101 -8.15 -5.71 11.57
C GLY A 101 -7.63 -4.31 11.24
N MET A 102 -6.31 -4.13 11.06
CA MET A 102 -5.71 -2.86 10.65
C MET A 102 -4.85 -3.06 9.41
N LEU A 103 -4.90 -2.11 8.49
CA LEU A 103 -4.04 -2.10 7.31
C LEU A 103 -2.63 -1.63 7.71
N VAL A 104 -1.67 -2.53 7.71
CA VAL A 104 -0.28 -2.30 8.11
C VAL A 104 0.61 -2.31 6.88
N TYR A 105 1.49 -1.31 6.78
CA TYR A 105 2.55 -1.32 5.79
C TYR A 105 3.64 -2.31 6.20
N ILE A 106 3.78 -3.38 5.43
CA ILE A 106 4.85 -4.34 5.56
C ILE A 106 5.98 -3.89 4.62
N GLY A 107 7.10 -3.46 5.19
CA GLY A 107 8.22 -2.96 4.40
C GLY A 107 8.73 -3.98 3.37
N ALA A 108 9.66 -3.56 2.51
CA ALA A 108 10.25 -4.40 1.46
C ALA A 108 10.87 -5.73 1.94
N ASP A 109 11.02 -5.94 3.26
CA ASP A 109 11.45 -7.21 3.86
C ASP A 109 10.36 -8.31 3.76
N SER A 110 9.08 -7.93 3.78
CA SER A 110 7.94 -8.88 3.75
C SER A 110 7.38 -9.13 2.34
N ALA A 111 7.49 -8.17 1.42
CA ALA A 111 7.06 -8.34 0.03
C ALA A 111 7.85 -9.42 -0.75
N VAL A 112 9.01 -9.84 -0.24
CA VAL A 112 9.84 -10.92 -0.82
C VAL A 112 9.32 -12.32 -0.45
N ALA A 113 8.41 -12.46 0.52
CA ALA A 113 7.93 -13.75 0.99
C ALA A 113 6.86 -14.41 0.10
N GLY A 114 6.34 -13.71 -0.91
CA GLY A 114 5.42 -14.27 -1.92
C GLY A 114 6.08 -15.13 -3.01
N GLY A 115 7.42 -15.17 -3.04
CA GLY A 115 8.20 -16.02 -3.95
C GLY A 115 8.39 -17.43 -3.39
N SER A 116 7.37 -18.28 -3.55
CA SER A 116 7.37 -19.76 -3.44
C SER A 116 8.56 -20.47 -2.73
N GLY A 117 8.26 -21.07 -1.57
CA GLY A 117 8.69 -22.45 -1.27
C GLY A 117 9.98 -22.63 -0.49
N GLY A 118 9.93 -22.43 0.83
CA GLY A 118 10.79 -23.17 1.75
C GLY A 118 10.18 -24.54 2.08
N SER A 119 10.97 -25.61 1.98
CA SER A 119 10.83 -26.90 2.70
C SER A 119 11.71 -27.95 2.00
N SER A 120 12.60 -28.74 2.62
CA SER A 120 12.99 -28.95 4.00
C SER A 120 14.26 -29.82 3.96
N THR A 121 15.22 -29.56 4.85
CA THR A 121 16.23 -30.54 5.30
C THR A 121 15.56 -31.67 6.10
N PRO A 122 16.19 -32.85 6.14
CA PRO A 122 16.91 -33.19 7.38
C PRO A 122 18.42 -33.37 7.19
#